data_AF-A0A2S9IBP7-F1
#
_entry.id   AF-A0A2S9IBP7-F1
#
_cell.length_a   1.000
_cell.length_b   1.000
_cell.length_c   1.000
_cell.angle_alpha   90.00
_cell.angle_beta   90.00
_cell.angle_gamma   90.00
#
_symmetry.space_group_name_H-M   'P 1'
#
loop_
_entity.id
_entity.type
_entity.pdbx_description
1 polymer ?
#
loop_
_entity_poly.entity_id
_entity_poly.type
_entity_poly.pdbx_seq_one_letter_code
_entity_poly.pdbx_strand_id
1 'polypeptide(L)'
;MPDDVSAATKDWLLREGYSNSVMLEYTTWDCATKEQLLTALTNDNVDSGLLIGAGDILSVLINGGPARDIDDYADGAQACHRFLALVRQTADDNINHLLNAGIIGDFVNDKDKNWESLLTKGWSEDLRQKMSDDAGIILDQPKWREKVEKDLTLSDNPHYLTIQAAKRLEIDYWGVIFASQSLCPEVSNWYELMQTESVERLEQILALAEPQLDLPAIATGPDTQMGLGPQHQQHSALGFILQDLKHFPGKGWKLIKTGLCSPVIRNRHMALNALENWPLEKYPVELHELLVAAYQHEPEGGILEWLEKALSECKV
;
A
#
# COMPACT_ATOMS: atom_id res chain seq x y z
N MET A 1 -7.38 -3.46 27.62
CA MET A 1 -8.85 -3.50 27.89
C MET A 1 -9.13 -3.96 29.32
N PRO A 2 -10.26 -3.53 29.93
CA PRO A 2 -10.75 -4.07 31.21
C PRO A 2 -10.93 -5.59 31.12
N ASP A 3 -10.71 -6.32 32.21
CA ASP A 3 -10.74 -7.79 32.22
C ASP A 3 -12.16 -8.38 32.08
N ASP A 4 -13.21 -7.58 32.34
CA ASP A 4 -14.60 -8.00 32.23
C ASP A 4 -15.43 -6.92 31.52
N VAL A 5 -15.85 -7.22 30.30
CA VAL A 5 -16.69 -6.36 29.47
C VAL A 5 -17.96 -7.10 29.09
N SER A 6 -19.06 -6.36 28.96
CA SER A 6 -20.38 -6.95 28.67
C SER A 6 -20.39 -7.71 27.33
N ALA A 7 -21.27 -8.69 27.17
CA ALA A 7 -21.42 -9.43 25.90
C ALA A 7 -21.65 -8.51 24.68
N ALA A 8 -22.40 -7.41 24.86
CA ALA A 8 -22.62 -6.42 23.83
C ALA A 8 -21.33 -5.64 23.48
N THR A 9 -20.47 -5.40 24.46
CA THR A 9 -19.15 -4.78 24.24
C THR A 9 -18.22 -5.74 23.49
N LYS A 10 -18.25 -7.05 23.81
CA LYS A 10 -17.48 -8.08 23.10
C LYS A 10 -17.87 -8.14 21.62
N ASP A 11 -19.18 -8.20 21.37
CA ASP A 11 -19.74 -8.23 20.01
C ASP A 11 -19.37 -6.98 19.22
N TRP A 12 -19.48 -5.79 19.82
CA TRP A 12 -19.05 -4.54 19.18
C TRP A 12 -17.55 -4.51 18.89
N LEU A 13 -16.70 -4.96 19.81
CA LEU A 13 -15.23 -5.00 19.63
C LEU A 13 -14.81 -5.88 18.45
N LEU A 14 -15.48 -7.01 18.24
CA LEU A 14 -15.20 -7.91 17.12
C LEU A 14 -15.72 -7.41 15.76
N ARG A 15 -16.60 -6.40 15.75
CA ARG A 15 -17.22 -5.86 14.52
C ARG A 15 -16.62 -4.53 14.08
N GLU A 16 -16.42 -3.63 15.04
CA GLU A 16 -16.07 -2.23 14.78
C GLU A 16 -15.06 -1.71 15.78
N GLY A 17 -15.16 -2.12 17.05
CA GLY A 17 -14.38 -1.54 18.15
C GLY A 17 -12.89 -1.89 18.15
N TYR A 18 -12.46 -2.83 17.31
CA TYR A 18 -11.04 -3.06 17.04
C TYR A 18 -10.41 -1.87 16.28
N SER A 19 -11.21 -1.08 15.57
CA SER A 19 -10.77 0.06 14.77
C SER A 19 -10.46 1.29 15.62
N ASN A 20 -9.31 1.91 15.39
CA ASN A 20 -8.90 3.12 16.08
C ASN A 20 -8.13 4.08 15.15
N SER A 21 -8.06 5.36 15.51
CA SER A 21 -7.42 6.40 14.69
C SER A 21 -5.89 6.48 14.81
N VAL A 22 -5.27 5.56 15.57
CA VAL A 22 -3.82 5.51 15.77
C VAL A 22 -3.21 4.41 14.93
N MET A 23 -3.45 3.14 15.28
CA MET A 23 -2.95 1.94 14.59
C MET A 23 -3.69 0.70 15.13
N LEU A 24 -4.19 -0.15 14.23
CA LEU A 24 -5.07 -1.29 14.57
C LEU A 24 -4.34 -2.36 15.37
N GLU A 25 -3.04 -2.51 15.11
CA GLU A 25 -2.12 -3.50 15.66
C GLU A 25 -2.05 -3.45 17.20
N TYR A 26 -2.35 -2.30 17.82
CA TYR A 26 -2.39 -2.18 19.27
C TYR A 26 -3.64 -2.79 19.93
N THR A 27 -4.73 -2.96 19.19
CA THR A 27 -6.04 -3.37 19.74
C THR A 27 -6.48 -4.74 19.24
N THR A 28 -6.11 -5.14 18.02
CA THR A 28 -6.60 -6.38 17.39
C THR A 28 -6.24 -7.65 18.14
N TRP A 29 -5.03 -7.77 18.69
CA TRP A 29 -4.67 -8.94 19.52
C TRP A 29 -5.52 -9.04 20.79
N ASP A 30 -5.75 -7.91 21.46
CA ASP A 30 -6.59 -7.84 22.66
C ASP A 30 -8.04 -8.19 22.31
N CYS A 31 -8.58 -7.70 21.20
CA CYS A 31 -9.91 -8.05 20.69
C CYS A 31 -10.00 -9.55 20.36
N ALA A 32 -9.03 -10.11 19.63
CA ALA A 32 -9.05 -11.51 19.22
C ALA A 32 -9.02 -12.46 20.42
N THR A 33 -8.15 -12.18 21.40
CA THR A 33 -7.89 -13.05 22.54
C THR A 33 -8.91 -12.90 23.67
N LYS A 34 -9.20 -11.67 24.10
CA LYS A 34 -10.09 -11.43 25.25
C LYS A 34 -11.56 -11.61 24.89
N GLU A 35 -11.90 -11.35 23.63
CA GLU A 35 -13.26 -11.48 23.12
C GLU A 35 -13.53 -12.80 22.40
N GLN A 36 -12.58 -13.74 22.48
CA GLN A 36 -12.70 -15.13 22.03
C GLN A 36 -13.19 -15.22 20.57
N LEU A 37 -12.44 -14.60 19.65
CA LEU A 37 -12.79 -14.54 18.24
C LEU A 37 -13.09 -15.94 17.66
N LEU A 38 -12.30 -16.97 18.00
CA LEU A 38 -12.57 -18.34 17.57
C LEU A 38 -13.94 -18.86 18.06
N THR A 39 -14.31 -18.59 19.31
CA THR A 39 -15.62 -18.94 19.86
C THR A 39 -16.73 -18.26 19.07
N ALA A 40 -16.59 -16.97 18.78
CA ALA A 40 -17.56 -16.21 18.00
C ALA A 40 -17.76 -16.80 16.59
N LEU A 41 -16.67 -17.21 15.93
CA LEU A 41 -16.70 -17.86 14.61
C LEU A 41 -17.24 -19.30 14.63
N THR A 42 -17.25 -19.96 15.78
CA THR A 42 -17.73 -21.35 15.90
C THR A 42 -19.26 -21.45 15.99
N ASN A 43 -19.95 -20.34 16.25
CA ASN A 43 -21.41 -20.29 16.29
C ASN A 43 -22.05 -20.69 14.94
N ASP A 44 -23.25 -21.29 15.00
CA ASP A 44 -23.97 -21.79 13.81
C ASP A 44 -24.48 -20.67 12.89
N ASN A 45 -24.61 -19.44 13.40
CA ASN A 45 -25.12 -18.29 12.66
C ASN A 45 -24.18 -17.10 12.81
N VAL A 46 -23.15 -17.04 11.96
CA VAL A 46 -22.24 -15.90 11.85
C VAL A 46 -22.80 -14.95 10.79
N ASP A 47 -23.16 -13.74 11.19
CA ASP A 47 -23.63 -12.71 10.26
C ASP A 47 -22.48 -12.00 9.53
N SER A 48 -22.84 -11.21 8.50
CA SER A 48 -21.90 -10.46 7.66
C SER A 48 -21.00 -9.50 8.45
N GLY A 49 -21.56 -8.76 9.42
CA GLY A 49 -20.80 -7.76 10.18
C GLY A 49 -19.72 -8.40 11.06
N LEU A 50 -20.03 -9.52 11.69
CA LEU A 50 -19.04 -10.28 12.46
C LEU A 50 -17.98 -10.90 11.54
N LEU A 51 -18.39 -11.41 10.38
CA LEU A 51 -17.46 -12.01 9.43
C LEU A 51 -16.47 -10.98 8.86
N ILE A 52 -16.95 -9.78 8.52
CA ILE A 52 -16.09 -8.66 8.06
C ILE A 52 -15.07 -8.30 9.16
N GLY A 53 -15.55 -7.99 10.37
CA GLY A 53 -14.66 -7.60 11.47
C GLY A 53 -13.65 -8.68 11.85
N ALA A 54 -14.06 -9.96 11.82
CA ALA A 54 -13.16 -11.08 12.02
C ALA A 54 -12.04 -11.15 10.97
N GLY A 55 -12.38 -10.96 9.69
CA GLY A 55 -11.40 -10.94 8.61
C GLY A 55 -10.41 -9.79 8.75
N ASP A 56 -10.88 -8.62 9.16
CA ASP A 56 -10.04 -7.43 9.35
C ASP A 56 -9.07 -7.63 10.53
N ILE A 57 -9.56 -8.15 11.66
CA ILE A 57 -8.72 -8.51 12.83
C ILE A 57 -7.64 -9.51 12.44
N LEU A 58 -8.01 -10.60 11.74
CA LEU A 58 -7.06 -11.62 11.31
C LEU A 58 -6.01 -11.07 10.35
N SER A 59 -6.41 -10.21 9.42
CA SER A 59 -5.50 -9.60 8.45
C SER A 59 -4.49 -8.66 9.11
N VAL A 60 -4.93 -7.87 10.09
CA VAL A 60 -4.03 -7.03 10.90
C VAL A 60 -3.03 -7.89 11.69
N LEU A 61 -3.50 -8.97 12.33
CA LEU A 61 -2.61 -9.89 13.05
C LEU A 61 -1.59 -10.55 12.12
N ILE A 62 -1.99 -10.94 10.91
CA ILE A 62 -1.11 -11.57 9.92
C ILE A 62 -0.04 -10.61 9.41
N ASN A 63 -0.43 -9.37 9.09
CA ASN A 63 0.50 -8.35 8.60
C ASN A 63 1.51 -7.95 9.70
N GLY A 64 1.12 -8.09 10.97
CA GLY A 64 1.97 -7.79 12.11
C GLY A 64 2.19 -6.30 12.30
N GLY A 65 2.94 -5.95 13.35
CA GLY A 65 3.21 -4.56 13.69
C GLY A 65 4.10 -4.42 14.92
N PRO A 66 4.12 -3.25 15.57
CA PRO A 66 4.98 -3.02 16.74
C PRO A 66 4.51 -3.74 18.01
N ALA A 67 3.31 -4.31 17.99
CA ALA A 67 2.67 -5.00 19.10
C ALA A 67 2.57 -6.51 18.82
N ARG A 68 1.71 -7.20 19.57
CA ARG A 68 1.47 -8.65 19.40
C ARG A 68 0.74 -8.93 18.09
N ASP A 69 1.09 -10.04 17.45
CA ASP A 69 0.62 -10.40 16.11
C ASP A 69 0.03 -11.81 16.05
N ILE A 70 -0.09 -12.37 14.84
CA ILE A 70 -0.63 -13.72 14.61
C ILE A 70 0.20 -14.82 15.29
N ASP A 71 1.51 -14.61 15.47
CA ASP A 71 2.37 -15.58 16.13
C ASP A 71 2.05 -15.62 17.64
N ASP A 72 1.59 -14.51 18.23
CA ASP A 72 1.18 -14.43 19.63
C ASP A 72 -0.27 -14.89 19.89
N TYR A 73 -1.04 -15.18 18.85
CA TYR A 73 -2.43 -15.59 18.98
C TYR A 73 -2.57 -17.12 18.93
N ALA A 74 -2.73 -17.75 20.10
CA ALA A 74 -2.77 -19.21 20.24
C ALA A 74 -3.87 -19.90 19.39
N ASP A 75 -5.02 -19.23 19.20
CA ASP A 75 -6.12 -19.75 18.40
C ASP A 75 -6.03 -19.35 16.91
N GLY A 76 -4.97 -18.65 16.50
CA GLY A 76 -4.83 -18.06 15.17
C GLY A 76 -5.05 -19.05 14.02
N ALA A 77 -4.42 -20.22 14.10
CA ALA A 77 -4.56 -21.25 13.07
C ALA A 77 -6.01 -21.71 12.87
N GLN A 78 -6.73 -21.94 13.99
CA GLN A 78 -8.12 -22.39 13.95
C GLN A 78 -9.07 -21.25 13.55
N ALA A 79 -8.80 -20.02 14.01
CA ALA A 79 -9.59 -18.85 13.64
C ALA A 79 -9.52 -18.56 12.13
N CYS A 80 -8.31 -18.60 11.54
CA CYS A 80 -8.11 -18.45 10.10
C CYS A 80 -8.84 -19.54 9.30
N HIS A 81 -8.65 -20.80 9.67
CA HIS A 81 -9.33 -21.92 9.00
C HIS A 81 -10.86 -21.83 9.12
N ARG A 82 -11.39 -21.46 10.30
CA ARG A 82 -12.83 -21.28 10.49
C ARG A 82 -13.37 -20.10 9.69
N PHE A 83 -12.66 -18.98 9.64
CA PHE A 83 -13.02 -17.82 8.82
C PHE A 83 -13.16 -18.21 7.35
N LEU A 84 -12.16 -18.89 6.77
CA LEU A 84 -12.21 -19.35 5.37
C LEU A 84 -13.41 -20.28 5.14
N ALA A 85 -13.66 -21.22 6.05
CA ALA A 85 -14.80 -22.13 5.94
C ALA A 85 -16.16 -21.39 5.93
N LEU A 86 -16.30 -20.30 6.69
CA LEU A 86 -17.49 -19.45 6.71
C LEU A 86 -17.62 -18.61 5.42
N VAL A 87 -16.52 -18.03 4.94
CA VAL A 87 -16.49 -17.28 3.67
C VAL A 87 -16.85 -18.18 2.49
N ARG A 88 -16.48 -19.46 2.51
CA ARG A 88 -16.90 -20.43 1.49
C ARG A 88 -18.41 -20.68 1.45
N GLN A 89 -19.10 -20.49 2.57
CA GLN A 89 -20.53 -20.81 2.72
C GLN A 89 -21.43 -19.59 2.61
N THR A 90 -20.90 -18.39 2.89
CA THR A 90 -21.69 -17.17 2.84
C THR A 90 -22.06 -16.80 1.40
N ALA A 91 -23.29 -16.31 1.25
CA ALA A 91 -23.74 -15.66 0.01
C ALA A 91 -23.32 -14.18 -0.05
N ASP A 92 -22.79 -13.63 1.04
CA ASP A 92 -22.27 -12.27 1.11
C ASP A 92 -21.07 -12.09 0.17
N ASP A 93 -21.11 -11.04 -0.65
CA ASP A 93 -20.09 -10.71 -1.62
C ASP A 93 -19.25 -9.51 -1.18
N ASN A 94 -19.18 -9.20 0.12
CA ASN A 94 -18.30 -8.12 0.60
C ASN A 94 -16.84 -8.34 0.16
N ILE A 95 -16.22 -7.30 -0.41
CA ILE A 95 -14.85 -7.37 -0.96
C ILE A 95 -13.79 -7.69 0.10
N ASN A 96 -14.05 -7.37 1.37
CA ASN A 96 -13.16 -7.74 2.47
C ASN A 96 -13.00 -9.26 2.59
N HIS A 97 -14.02 -10.05 2.24
CA HIS A 97 -13.91 -11.50 2.26
C HIS A 97 -12.86 -12.01 1.25
N LEU A 98 -12.84 -11.44 0.05
CA LEU A 98 -11.83 -11.74 -0.97
C LEU A 98 -10.42 -11.36 -0.47
N LEU A 99 -10.27 -10.13 0.02
CA LEU A 99 -8.97 -9.60 0.43
C LEU A 99 -8.38 -10.36 1.62
N ASN A 100 -9.19 -10.59 2.64
CA ASN A 100 -8.78 -11.26 3.88
C ASN A 100 -8.51 -12.75 3.64
N ALA A 101 -9.29 -13.42 2.77
CA ALA A 101 -8.98 -14.78 2.33
C ALA A 101 -7.64 -14.86 1.58
N GLY A 102 -7.37 -13.87 0.70
CA GLY A 102 -6.09 -13.74 0.02
C GLY A 102 -4.92 -13.57 0.99
N ILE A 103 -5.03 -12.67 1.98
CA ILE A 103 -4.01 -12.45 3.00
C ILE A 103 -3.71 -13.73 3.79
N ILE A 104 -4.73 -14.51 4.17
CA ILE A 104 -4.53 -15.80 4.83
C ILE A 104 -3.83 -16.79 3.89
N GLY A 105 -4.24 -16.85 2.62
CA GLY A 105 -3.61 -17.69 1.59
C GLY A 105 -2.13 -17.37 1.38
N ASP A 106 -1.79 -16.08 1.29
CA ASP A 106 -0.42 -15.58 1.16
C ASP A 106 0.41 -15.99 2.39
N PHE A 107 -0.14 -15.78 3.59
CA PHE A 107 0.52 -16.11 4.86
C PHE A 107 0.86 -17.61 4.99
N VAL A 108 -0.09 -18.51 4.72
CA VAL A 108 0.14 -19.96 4.91
C VAL A 108 1.10 -20.56 3.89
N ASN A 109 1.32 -19.86 2.78
CA ASN A 109 2.24 -20.21 1.69
C ASN A 109 3.60 -19.50 1.78
N ASP A 110 3.79 -18.59 2.73
CA ASP A 110 5.04 -17.88 2.94
C ASP A 110 6.15 -18.87 3.35
N LYS A 111 7.17 -19.01 2.50
CA LYS A 111 8.30 -19.94 2.71
C LYS A 111 9.34 -19.41 3.68
N ASP A 112 9.32 -18.11 3.96
CA ASP A 112 10.29 -17.44 4.83
C ASP A 112 9.85 -17.49 6.31
N LYS A 113 8.62 -17.95 6.59
CA LYS A 113 8.12 -18.16 7.95
C LYS A 113 8.78 -19.34 8.65
N ASN A 114 9.03 -19.18 9.95
CA ASN A 114 9.50 -20.26 10.82
C ASN A 114 8.34 -21.21 11.21
N TRP A 115 7.94 -22.06 10.28
CA TRP A 115 6.85 -23.02 10.47
C TRP A 115 7.11 -24.06 11.56
N GLU A 116 8.37 -24.39 11.84
CA GLU A 116 8.73 -25.31 12.93
C GLU A 116 8.31 -24.75 14.29
N SER A 117 8.52 -23.45 14.53
CA SER A 117 8.05 -22.76 15.73
C SER A 117 6.51 -22.71 15.79
N LEU A 118 5.86 -22.38 14.69
CA LEU A 118 4.41 -22.23 14.60
C LEU A 118 3.64 -23.56 14.66
N LEU A 119 4.29 -24.69 14.36
CA LEU A 119 3.70 -26.02 14.53
C LEU A 119 3.19 -26.23 15.96
N THR A 120 3.96 -25.79 16.96
CA THR A 120 3.58 -25.89 18.38
C THR A 120 2.38 -25.01 18.76
N LYS A 121 2.02 -24.06 17.88
CA LYS A 121 0.86 -23.15 18.00
C LYS A 121 -0.29 -23.57 17.09
N GLY A 122 -0.28 -24.80 16.58
CA GLY A 122 -1.38 -25.37 15.80
C GLY A 122 -1.31 -25.16 14.29
N TRP A 123 -0.25 -24.55 13.76
CA TRP A 123 -0.04 -24.34 12.32
C TRP A 123 0.57 -25.59 11.66
N SER A 124 -0.15 -26.71 11.69
CA SER A 124 0.29 -27.95 11.02
C SER A 124 0.32 -27.79 9.50
N GLU A 125 1.18 -28.57 8.85
CA GLU A 125 1.27 -28.60 7.38
C GLU A 125 -0.07 -28.94 6.73
N ASP A 126 -0.77 -29.95 7.23
CA ASP A 126 -2.11 -30.34 6.74
C ASP A 126 -3.13 -29.19 6.83
N LEU A 127 -3.12 -28.45 7.94
CA LEU A 127 -4.06 -27.34 8.13
C LEU A 127 -3.72 -26.16 7.22
N ARG A 128 -2.42 -25.85 7.05
CA ARG A 128 -1.96 -24.81 6.12
C ARG A 128 -2.30 -25.16 4.68
N GLN A 129 -2.09 -26.40 4.26
CA GLN A 129 -2.46 -26.85 2.92
C GLN A 129 -3.97 -26.69 2.70
N LYS A 130 -4.79 -27.11 3.67
CA LYS A 130 -6.23 -26.93 3.59
C LYS A 130 -6.65 -25.46 3.50
N MET A 131 -6.02 -24.58 4.30
CA MET A 131 -6.29 -23.13 4.24
C MET A 131 -5.87 -22.54 2.89
N SER A 132 -4.74 -22.98 2.32
CA SER A 132 -4.31 -22.58 0.98
C SER A 132 -5.34 -22.98 -0.08
N ASP A 133 -5.81 -24.23 -0.02
CA ASP A 133 -6.82 -24.74 -0.97
C ASP A 133 -8.15 -23.98 -0.82
N ASP A 134 -8.59 -23.73 0.41
CA ASP A 134 -9.82 -22.97 0.71
C ASP A 134 -9.71 -21.52 0.23
N ALA A 135 -8.57 -20.86 0.44
CA ALA A 135 -8.32 -19.52 -0.06
C ALA A 135 -8.34 -19.49 -1.60
N GLY A 136 -7.68 -20.44 -2.26
CA GLY A 136 -7.73 -20.58 -3.73
C GLY A 136 -9.15 -20.73 -4.25
N ILE A 137 -9.96 -21.62 -3.66
CA ILE A 137 -11.37 -21.81 -4.02
C ILE A 137 -12.19 -20.52 -3.84
N ILE A 138 -11.90 -19.72 -2.82
CA ILE A 138 -12.56 -18.42 -2.62
C ILE A 138 -12.16 -17.46 -3.73
N LEU A 139 -10.86 -17.27 -3.95
CA LEU A 139 -10.31 -16.32 -4.92
C LEU A 139 -10.76 -16.63 -6.36
N ASP A 140 -10.89 -17.92 -6.70
CA ASP A 140 -11.29 -18.38 -8.03
C ASP A 140 -12.78 -18.20 -8.35
N GLN A 141 -13.60 -17.71 -7.41
CA GLN A 141 -15.03 -17.48 -7.68
C GLN A 141 -15.22 -16.32 -8.66
N PRO A 142 -15.90 -16.54 -9.81
CA PRO A 142 -16.09 -15.51 -10.84
C PRO A 142 -16.78 -14.23 -10.34
N LYS A 143 -17.63 -14.37 -9.32
CA LYS A 143 -18.37 -13.26 -8.69
C LYS A 143 -17.46 -12.10 -8.26
N TRP A 144 -16.22 -12.40 -7.87
CA TRP A 144 -15.29 -11.37 -7.39
C TRP A 144 -14.83 -10.44 -8.50
N ARG A 145 -14.52 -11.00 -9.69
CA ARG A 145 -14.17 -10.20 -10.85
C ARG A 145 -15.33 -9.30 -11.26
N GLU A 146 -16.52 -9.87 -11.39
CA GLU A 146 -17.74 -9.10 -11.74
C GLU A 146 -18.01 -7.98 -10.75
N LYS A 147 -17.85 -8.25 -9.45
CA LYS A 147 -18.01 -7.24 -8.40
C LYS A 147 -16.96 -6.14 -8.50
N VAL A 148 -15.68 -6.48 -8.62
CA VAL A 148 -14.59 -5.48 -8.70
C VAL A 148 -14.74 -4.61 -9.94
N GLU A 149 -15.00 -5.20 -11.10
CA GLU A 149 -15.23 -4.46 -12.33
C GLU A 149 -16.42 -3.51 -12.21
N LYS A 150 -17.52 -3.96 -11.58
CA LYS A 150 -18.66 -3.09 -11.27
C LYS A 150 -18.27 -1.97 -10.33
N ASP A 151 -17.63 -2.27 -9.20
CA ASP A 151 -17.28 -1.29 -8.16
C ASP A 151 -16.29 -0.23 -8.67
N LEU A 152 -15.39 -0.61 -9.59
CA LEU A 152 -14.49 0.33 -10.28
C LEU A 152 -15.25 1.37 -11.12
N THR A 153 -16.46 1.07 -11.57
CA THR A 153 -17.29 1.97 -12.40
C THR A 153 -18.35 2.75 -11.63
N LEU A 154 -18.59 2.43 -10.35
CA LEU A 154 -19.63 3.07 -9.54
C LEU A 154 -19.25 4.47 -9.03
N SER A 155 -17.96 4.80 -9.01
CA SER A 155 -17.44 6.06 -8.50
C SER A 155 -16.36 6.59 -9.43
N ASP A 156 -16.32 7.91 -9.60
CA ASP A 156 -15.24 8.58 -10.33
C ASP A 156 -13.89 8.40 -9.63
N ASN A 157 -13.87 8.11 -8.33
CA ASN A 157 -12.68 7.69 -7.59
C ASN A 157 -12.98 6.40 -6.81
N PRO A 158 -12.52 5.24 -7.28
CA PRO A 158 -12.76 3.96 -6.61
C PRO A 158 -12.19 3.93 -5.19
N HIS A 159 -12.88 3.20 -4.31
CA HIS A 159 -12.40 3.00 -2.94
C HIS A 159 -11.09 2.19 -2.92
N TYR A 160 -10.21 2.47 -1.97
CA TYR A 160 -8.91 1.79 -1.83
C TYR A 160 -9.03 0.26 -1.85
N LEU A 161 -10.01 -0.31 -1.15
CA LEU A 161 -10.24 -1.77 -1.12
C LEU A 161 -10.57 -2.34 -2.51
N THR A 162 -11.29 -1.59 -3.35
CA THR A 162 -11.58 -1.99 -4.73
C THR A 162 -10.30 -2.04 -5.56
N ILE A 163 -9.39 -1.09 -5.39
CA ILE A 163 -8.07 -1.10 -6.07
C ILE A 163 -7.23 -2.29 -5.60
N GLN A 164 -7.19 -2.57 -4.30
CA GLN A 164 -6.46 -3.73 -3.77
C GLN A 164 -7.03 -5.05 -4.30
N ALA A 165 -8.36 -5.14 -4.45
CA ALA A 165 -9.00 -6.30 -5.02
C ALA A 165 -8.69 -6.45 -6.52
N ALA A 166 -8.69 -5.34 -7.26
CA ALA A 166 -8.30 -5.32 -8.66
C ALA A 166 -6.86 -5.80 -8.87
N LYS A 167 -5.92 -5.33 -8.04
CA LYS A 167 -4.53 -5.83 -8.02
C LYS A 167 -4.46 -7.33 -7.81
N ARG A 168 -5.14 -7.83 -6.77
CA ARG A 168 -5.14 -9.27 -6.44
C ARG A 168 -5.74 -10.14 -7.54
N LEU A 169 -6.72 -9.63 -8.28
CA LEU A 169 -7.36 -10.34 -9.40
C LEU A 169 -6.73 -10.04 -10.76
N GLU A 170 -5.61 -9.30 -10.79
CA GLU A 170 -4.92 -8.87 -12.01
C GLU A 170 -5.86 -8.16 -13.00
N ILE A 171 -6.80 -7.36 -12.48
CA ILE A 171 -7.70 -6.51 -13.27
C ILE A 171 -6.99 -5.20 -13.55
N ASP A 172 -6.91 -4.81 -14.82
CA ASP A 172 -6.36 -3.51 -15.20
C ASP A 172 -7.31 -2.37 -14.82
N TYR A 173 -6.99 -1.66 -13.74
CA TYR A 173 -7.76 -0.53 -13.22
C TYR A 173 -7.15 0.83 -13.60
N TRP A 174 -6.01 0.84 -14.31
CA TRP A 174 -5.22 2.06 -14.55
C TRP A 174 -6.02 3.15 -15.27
N GLY A 175 -6.81 2.78 -16.28
CA GLY A 175 -7.61 3.75 -17.04
C GLY A 175 -8.66 4.48 -16.19
N VAL A 176 -9.23 3.79 -15.19
CA VAL A 176 -10.19 4.38 -14.24
C VAL A 176 -9.49 5.40 -13.34
N ILE A 177 -8.32 5.04 -12.81
CA ILE A 177 -7.52 5.92 -11.94
C ILE A 177 -6.99 7.13 -12.71
N PHE A 178 -6.58 6.95 -13.96
CA PHE A 178 -6.15 8.03 -14.83
C PHE A 178 -7.28 9.01 -15.12
N ALA A 179 -8.48 8.50 -15.43
CA ALA A 179 -9.67 9.33 -15.61
C ALA A 179 -10.02 10.11 -14.34
N SER A 180 -9.96 9.45 -13.18
CA SER A 180 -10.20 10.07 -11.86
C SER A 180 -9.26 11.25 -11.60
N GLN A 181 -7.95 11.03 -11.72
CA GLN A 181 -6.93 12.08 -11.52
C GLN A 181 -7.09 13.20 -12.54
N SER A 182 -7.46 12.88 -13.78
CA SER A 182 -7.65 13.87 -14.83
C SER A 182 -8.81 14.83 -14.55
N LEU A 183 -9.88 14.34 -13.92
CA LEU A 183 -11.06 15.13 -13.59
C LEU A 183 -10.90 15.91 -12.28
N CYS A 184 -10.24 15.32 -11.27
CA CYS A 184 -10.11 15.89 -9.94
C CYS A 184 -8.66 15.81 -9.45
N PRO A 185 -7.85 16.88 -9.62
CA PRO A 185 -6.44 16.87 -9.22
C PRO A 185 -6.21 16.54 -7.73
N GLU A 186 -7.19 16.87 -6.88
CA GLU A 186 -7.12 16.73 -5.42
C GLU A 186 -7.14 15.28 -4.92
N VAL A 187 -7.63 14.31 -5.72
CA VAL A 187 -7.66 12.89 -5.29
C VAL A 187 -6.26 12.31 -5.14
N SER A 188 -5.26 12.89 -5.83
CA SER A 188 -3.83 12.57 -5.70
C SER A 188 -3.48 11.08 -5.87
N ASN A 189 -3.96 10.48 -6.97
CA ASN A 189 -3.75 9.08 -7.34
C ASN A 189 -2.36 8.78 -7.95
N TRP A 190 -1.39 9.67 -7.80
CA TRP A 190 -0.08 9.58 -8.46
C TRP A 190 0.70 8.30 -8.13
N TYR A 191 0.60 7.80 -6.90
CA TYR A 191 1.21 6.51 -6.52
C TYR A 191 0.67 5.36 -7.37
N GLU A 192 -0.66 5.25 -7.47
CA GLU A 192 -1.32 4.17 -8.22
C GLU A 192 -1.09 4.30 -9.72
N LEU A 193 -1.03 5.52 -10.25
CA LEU A 193 -0.73 5.76 -11.68
C LEU A 193 0.67 5.29 -12.05
N MET A 194 1.66 5.52 -11.18
CA MET A 194 3.05 5.15 -11.41
C MET A 194 3.32 3.65 -11.27
N GLN A 195 2.35 2.85 -10.81
CA GLN A 195 2.42 1.38 -10.83
C GLN A 195 2.24 0.84 -12.26
N THR A 196 3.16 1.17 -13.14
CA THR A 196 3.15 0.81 -14.56
C THR A 196 4.56 0.59 -15.09
N GLU A 197 4.71 -0.35 -16.01
CA GLU A 197 5.94 -0.52 -16.81
C GLU A 197 5.77 0.03 -18.24
N SER A 198 4.55 0.42 -18.64
CA SER A 198 4.26 0.97 -19.97
C SER A 198 4.78 2.40 -20.11
N VAL A 199 5.61 2.59 -21.14
CA VAL A 199 6.12 3.92 -21.53
C VAL A 199 4.98 4.82 -22.01
N GLU A 200 3.98 4.27 -22.70
CA GLU A 200 2.81 5.01 -23.17
C GLU A 200 2.00 5.57 -22.00
N ARG A 201 1.75 4.76 -20.97
CA ARG A 201 1.09 5.20 -19.73
C ARG A 201 1.92 6.26 -19.02
N LEU A 202 3.23 6.09 -18.95
CA LEU A 202 4.11 7.12 -18.38
C LEU A 202 3.98 8.44 -19.14
N GLU A 203 4.01 8.43 -20.47
CA GLU A 203 3.88 9.66 -21.25
C GLU A 203 2.56 10.38 -20.97
N GLN A 204 1.47 9.63 -20.79
CA GLN A 204 0.18 10.18 -20.36
C GLN A 204 0.25 10.78 -18.94
N ILE A 205 0.92 10.11 -18.00
CA ILE A 205 1.11 10.60 -16.62
C ILE A 205 1.91 11.90 -16.62
N LEU A 206 3.01 11.96 -17.37
CA LEU A 206 3.84 13.16 -17.47
C LEU A 206 3.05 14.32 -18.09
N ALA A 207 2.32 14.07 -19.17
CA ALA A 207 1.46 15.07 -19.80
C ALA A 207 0.35 15.58 -18.86
N LEU A 208 -0.12 14.73 -17.94
CA LEU A 208 -1.12 15.10 -16.94
C LEU A 208 -0.53 15.86 -15.75
N ALA A 209 0.63 15.43 -15.26
CA ALA A 209 1.29 16.01 -14.09
C ALA A 209 1.79 17.43 -14.32
N GLU A 210 2.36 17.71 -15.50
CA GLU A 210 2.93 19.02 -15.79
C GLU A 210 1.96 20.22 -15.65
N PRO A 211 0.69 20.13 -16.09
CA PRO A 211 -0.28 21.19 -15.87
C PRO A 211 -1.02 21.11 -14.52
N GLN A 212 -1.07 19.94 -13.87
CA GLN A 212 -1.76 19.80 -12.57
C GLN A 212 -0.89 20.18 -11.37
N LEU A 213 0.43 20.03 -11.47
CA LEU A 213 1.37 20.43 -10.44
C LEU A 213 1.84 21.86 -10.68
N ASP A 214 1.83 22.69 -9.63
CA ASP A 214 2.44 24.02 -9.63
C ASP A 214 3.96 23.87 -9.49
N LEU A 215 4.61 23.46 -10.59
CA LEU A 215 6.05 23.23 -10.62
C LEU A 215 6.86 24.46 -10.14
N PRO A 216 6.52 25.71 -10.52
CA PRO A 216 7.15 26.90 -9.96
C PRO A 216 7.03 27.01 -8.43
N ALA A 217 5.86 26.72 -7.85
CA ALA A 217 5.69 26.75 -6.40
C ALA A 217 6.46 25.63 -5.67
N ILE A 218 6.70 24.50 -6.34
CA ILE A 218 7.52 23.42 -5.80
C ILE A 218 9.02 23.74 -5.89
N ALA A 219 9.47 24.37 -6.99
CA ALA A 219 10.87 24.65 -7.30
C ALA A 219 11.40 25.95 -6.65
N THR A 220 11.24 26.09 -5.34
CA THR A 220 11.63 27.31 -4.60
C THR A 220 13.06 27.32 -4.06
N GLY A 221 13.81 26.24 -4.28
CA GLY A 221 15.22 26.07 -3.90
C GLY A 221 15.41 25.04 -2.78
N PRO A 222 16.63 24.47 -2.65
CA PRO A 222 16.95 23.52 -1.58
C PRO A 222 16.75 24.10 -0.17
N ASP A 223 16.14 23.30 0.71
CA ASP A 223 15.91 23.57 2.12
C ASP A 223 15.80 22.22 2.87
N THR A 224 15.65 22.22 4.19
CA THR A 224 15.58 21.00 5.00
C THR A 224 14.14 20.59 5.33
N GLN A 225 13.17 20.87 4.44
CA GLN A 225 11.77 20.56 4.73
C GLN A 225 11.48 19.06 4.66
N MET A 226 10.68 18.56 5.61
CA MET A 226 10.30 17.15 5.70
C MET A 226 9.18 16.76 4.73
N GLY A 227 8.43 17.72 4.18
CA GLY A 227 7.34 17.43 3.25
C GLY A 227 6.08 16.86 3.91
N LEU A 228 5.81 17.20 5.18
CA LEU A 228 4.71 16.62 5.96
C LEU A 228 3.54 17.60 6.11
N GLY A 229 2.33 17.08 5.89
CA GLY A 229 1.08 17.79 6.07
C GLY A 229 0.45 18.29 4.76
N PRO A 230 -0.78 18.82 4.83
CA PRO A 230 -1.57 19.17 3.64
C PRO A 230 -0.90 20.19 2.72
N GLN A 231 -0.15 21.14 3.27
CA GLN A 231 0.58 22.14 2.48
C GLN A 231 1.66 21.54 1.58
N HIS A 232 2.08 20.30 1.83
CA HIS A 232 3.08 19.58 1.03
C HIS A 232 2.44 18.58 0.05
N GLN A 233 1.13 18.57 -0.14
CA GLN A 233 0.41 17.65 -1.03
C GLN A 233 1.01 17.58 -2.44
N GLN A 234 1.31 18.73 -3.05
CA GLN A 234 1.94 18.76 -4.38
C GLN A 234 3.40 18.26 -4.38
N HIS A 235 4.12 18.45 -3.28
CA HIS A 235 5.46 17.86 -3.12
C HIS A 235 5.38 16.34 -3.03
N SER A 236 4.40 15.80 -2.30
CA SER A 236 4.14 14.36 -2.20
C SER A 236 3.74 13.77 -3.55
N ALA A 237 2.85 14.45 -4.29
CA ALA A 237 2.47 14.08 -5.65
C ALA A 237 3.69 13.98 -6.58
N LEU A 238 4.54 15.03 -6.60
CA LEU A 238 5.79 14.99 -7.36
C LEU A 238 6.70 13.85 -6.88
N GLY A 239 6.81 13.64 -5.57
CA GLY A 239 7.63 12.60 -4.97
C GLY A 239 7.26 11.18 -5.45
N PHE A 240 5.96 10.87 -5.58
CA PHE A 240 5.51 9.60 -6.14
C PHE A 240 5.93 9.42 -7.60
N ILE A 241 5.86 10.48 -8.41
CA ILE A 241 6.31 10.41 -9.81
C ILE A 241 7.82 10.21 -9.89
N LEU A 242 8.59 11.02 -9.15
CA LEU A 242 10.05 10.98 -9.18
C LEU A 242 10.62 9.63 -8.77
N GLN A 243 10.01 8.98 -7.77
CA GLN A 243 10.48 7.71 -7.21
C GLN A 243 10.65 6.62 -8.28
N ASP A 244 9.75 6.59 -9.26
CA ASP A 244 9.69 5.52 -10.26
C ASP A 244 10.33 5.93 -11.61
N LEU A 245 10.70 7.21 -11.80
CA LEU A 245 11.39 7.67 -13.02
C LEU A 245 12.76 7.02 -13.25
N LYS A 246 13.37 6.41 -12.22
CA LYS A 246 14.57 5.57 -12.36
C LYS A 246 14.39 4.44 -13.39
N HIS A 247 13.16 3.97 -13.59
CA HIS A 247 12.82 2.91 -14.55
C HIS A 247 12.62 3.42 -15.98
N PHE A 248 12.64 4.75 -16.20
CA PHE A 248 12.31 5.36 -17.49
C PHE A 248 13.36 6.39 -17.95
N PRO A 249 14.56 5.93 -18.36
CA PRO A 249 15.64 6.82 -18.76
C PRO A 249 15.28 7.83 -19.87
N GLY A 250 15.57 9.10 -19.61
CA GLY A 250 15.34 10.21 -20.56
C GLY A 250 13.90 10.73 -20.60
N LYS A 251 13.03 10.35 -19.64
CA LYS A 251 11.64 10.81 -19.55
C LYS A 251 11.42 11.64 -18.28
N GLY A 252 10.48 12.59 -18.34
CA GLY A 252 10.08 13.35 -17.15
C GLY A 252 11.11 14.38 -16.67
N TRP A 253 12.04 14.82 -17.52
CA TRP A 253 13.10 15.76 -17.13
C TRP A 253 12.58 17.02 -16.44
N LYS A 254 11.49 17.61 -16.93
CA LYS A 254 10.89 18.81 -16.32
C LYS A 254 10.51 18.59 -14.85
N LEU A 255 10.00 17.39 -14.51
CA LEU A 255 9.65 17.03 -13.14
C LEU A 255 10.90 16.75 -12.29
N ILE A 256 11.91 16.05 -12.85
CA ILE A 256 13.21 15.83 -12.19
C ILE A 256 13.86 17.17 -11.84
N LYS A 257 13.95 18.09 -12.81
CA LYS A 257 14.46 19.45 -12.60
C LYS A 257 13.72 20.18 -11.49
N THR A 258 12.39 20.10 -11.45
CA THR A 258 11.57 20.65 -10.35
C THR A 258 11.92 20.00 -9.01
N GLY A 259 12.10 18.68 -8.99
CA GLY A 259 12.48 17.91 -7.81
C GLY A 259 13.83 18.32 -7.23
N LEU A 260 14.84 18.52 -8.09
CA LEU A 260 16.18 19.01 -7.71
C LEU A 260 16.14 20.40 -7.07
N CYS A 261 15.22 21.25 -7.52
CA CYS A 261 15.01 22.59 -6.97
C CYS A 261 13.98 22.64 -5.83
N SER A 262 13.56 21.50 -5.28
CA SER A 262 12.53 21.47 -4.24
C SER A 262 13.10 21.75 -2.84
N PRO A 263 12.38 22.46 -1.95
CA PRO A 263 12.78 22.62 -0.54
C PRO A 263 12.62 21.32 0.26
N VAL A 264 11.90 20.32 -0.27
CA VAL A 264 11.68 19.03 0.38
C VAL A 264 12.84 18.08 0.08
N ILE A 265 13.53 17.63 1.13
CA ILE A 265 14.70 16.74 1.05
C ILE A 265 14.37 15.47 0.23
N ARG A 266 13.22 14.84 0.49
CA ARG A 266 12.79 13.62 -0.21
C ARG A 266 12.69 13.83 -1.72
N ASN A 267 12.19 14.97 -2.19
CA ASN A 267 12.03 15.22 -3.63
C ASN A 267 13.39 15.33 -4.32
N ARG A 268 14.35 16.00 -3.69
CA ARG A 268 15.72 16.09 -4.20
C ARG A 268 16.38 14.72 -4.25
N HIS A 269 16.26 13.90 -3.20
CA HIS A 269 16.76 12.52 -3.23
C HIS A 269 16.13 11.67 -4.32
N MET A 270 14.80 11.72 -4.51
CA MET A 270 14.13 10.92 -5.55
C MET A 270 14.56 11.36 -6.95
N ALA A 271 14.73 12.66 -7.19
CA ALA A 271 15.23 13.18 -8.47
C ALA A 271 16.66 12.72 -8.76
N LEU A 272 17.55 12.78 -7.78
CA LEU A 272 18.93 12.29 -7.91
C LEU A 272 19.00 10.78 -8.11
N ASN A 273 18.21 10.02 -7.35
CA ASN A 273 18.12 8.57 -7.51
C ASN A 273 17.60 8.18 -8.90
N ALA A 274 16.67 8.94 -9.49
CA ALA A 274 16.26 8.71 -10.88
C ALA A 274 17.44 8.88 -11.85
N LEU A 275 18.19 9.97 -11.72
CA LEU A 275 19.35 10.25 -12.58
C LEU A 275 20.49 9.23 -12.41
N GLU A 276 20.77 8.80 -11.18
CA GLU A 276 21.83 7.81 -10.90
C GLU A 276 21.59 6.47 -11.62
N ASN A 277 20.33 6.13 -11.86
CA ASN A 277 19.93 4.90 -12.54
C ASN A 277 19.75 5.05 -14.06
N TRP A 278 19.96 6.26 -14.61
CA TRP A 278 19.89 6.50 -16.04
C TRP A 278 21.27 6.33 -16.70
N PRO A 279 21.34 5.81 -17.93
CA PRO A 279 22.55 5.87 -18.74
C PRO A 279 22.96 7.32 -19.02
N LEU A 280 24.26 7.58 -19.09
CA LEU A 280 24.83 8.92 -19.31
C LEU A 280 24.32 9.57 -20.59
N GLU A 281 24.05 8.78 -21.63
CA GLU A 281 23.55 9.28 -22.92
C GLU A 281 22.12 9.82 -22.84
N LYS A 282 21.43 9.58 -21.73
CA LYS A 282 20.08 10.10 -21.44
C LYS A 282 20.11 11.34 -20.57
N TYR A 283 21.29 11.80 -20.17
CA TYR A 283 21.40 13.00 -19.36
C TYR A 283 21.08 14.24 -20.19
N PRO A 284 20.22 15.14 -19.68
CA PRO A 284 19.96 16.43 -20.30
C PRO A 284 21.22 17.29 -20.35
N VAL A 285 21.36 18.10 -21.40
CA VAL A 285 22.55 18.93 -21.63
C VAL A 285 22.76 19.94 -20.50
N GLU A 286 21.67 20.46 -19.95
CA GLU A 286 21.69 21.44 -18.86
C GLU A 286 21.89 20.83 -17.45
N LEU A 287 22.00 19.50 -17.34
CA LEU A 287 22.05 18.84 -16.04
C LEU A 287 23.30 19.25 -15.25
N HIS A 288 24.47 19.32 -15.90
CA HIS A 288 25.72 19.70 -15.25
C HIS A 288 25.62 21.08 -14.57
N GLU A 289 25.15 22.10 -15.30
CA GLU A 289 24.97 23.46 -14.76
C GLU A 289 23.98 23.49 -13.58
N LEU A 290 22.91 22.68 -13.65
CA LEU A 290 21.93 22.57 -12.59
C LEU A 290 22.52 21.93 -11.31
N LEU A 291 23.31 20.86 -11.46
CA LEU A 291 23.96 20.21 -10.31
C LEU A 291 25.01 21.11 -9.66
N VAL A 292 25.76 21.89 -10.44
CA VAL A 292 26.68 22.91 -9.91
C VAL A 292 25.92 23.96 -9.10
N ALA A 293 24.79 24.46 -9.61
CA ALA A 293 23.96 25.41 -8.88
C ALA A 293 23.36 24.81 -7.60
N ALA A 294 22.90 23.55 -7.65
CA ALA A 294 22.39 22.83 -6.48
C ALA A 294 23.49 22.65 -5.41
N TYR A 295 24.70 22.26 -5.81
CA TYR A 295 25.84 22.06 -4.90
C TYR A 295 26.19 23.32 -4.10
N GLN A 296 26.04 24.51 -4.69
CA GLN A 296 26.34 25.78 -4.01
C GLN A 296 25.36 26.11 -2.86
N HIS A 297 24.18 25.50 -2.86
CA HIS A 297 23.07 25.88 -1.97
C HIS A 297 22.48 24.71 -1.18
N GLU A 298 22.96 23.49 -1.39
CA GLU A 298 22.39 22.30 -0.76
C GLU A 298 22.69 22.25 0.76
N PRO A 299 21.66 22.26 1.63
CA PRO A 299 21.85 22.17 3.07
C PRO A 299 21.93 20.75 3.63
N GLU A 300 21.50 19.73 2.87
CA GLU A 300 21.46 18.34 3.33
C GLU A 300 22.78 17.63 2.99
N GLY A 301 23.43 17.06 4.01
CA GLY A 301 24.79 16.51 3.89
C GLY A 301 24.89 15.33 2.94
N GLY A 302 23.93 14.39 2.97
CA GLY A 302 23.93 13.22 2.08
C GLY A 302 23.75 13.60 0.61
N ILE A 303 22.92 14.60 0.32
CA ILE A 303 22.75 15.15 -1.03
C ILE A 303 24.03 15.88 -1.47
N LEU A 304 24.65 16.66 -0.59
CA LEU A 304 25.88 17.37 -0.89
C LEU A 304 27.03 16.41 -1.26
N GLU A 305 27.19 15.32 -0.50
CA GLU A 305 28.17 14.26 -0.79
C GLU A 305 27.91 13.60 -2.16
N TRP A 306 26.63 13.33 -2.48
CA TRP A 306 26.26 12.79 -3.79
C TRP A 306 26.65 13.75 -4.92
N LEU A 307 26.33 15.04 -4.78
CA LEU A 307 26.64 16.08 -5.77
C LEU A 307 28.14 16.23 -5.99
N GLU A 308 28.94 16.24 -4.91
CA GLU A 308 30.41 16.31 -4.99
C GLU A 308 30.99 15.13 -5.78
N LYS A 309 30.49 13.92 -5.51
CA LYS A 309 30.89 12.72 -6.24
C LYS A 309 30.51 12.80 -7.72
N ALA A 310 29.27 13.19 -8.02
CA ALA A 310 28.78 13.27 -9.39
C ALA A 310 29.58 14.28 -10.23
N LEU A 311 29.88 15.45 -9.67
CA LEU A 311 30.63 16.53 -10.33
C LEU A 311 32.12 16.21 -10.48
N SER A 312 32.74 15.50 -9.52
CA SER A 312 34.17 15.15 -9.57
C SER A 312 34.48 13.98 -10.51
N GLU A 313 33.57 13.02 -10.65
CA GLU A 313 33.76 11.84 -11.50
C GLU A 313 33.43 12.09 -12.98
N CYS A 314 33.08 13.33 -13.37
CA CYS A 314 32.55 13.69 -14.69
C CYS A 314 31.43 12.73 -15.16
N LYS A 315 30.64 12.23 -14.21
CA LYS A 315 29.48 11.40 -14.50
C LYS A 315 28.32 12.21 -15.07
N VAL A 316 28.46 13.54 -15.16
CA VAL A 316 27.42 14.48 -15.53
C VAL A 316 28.00 15.70 -16.21
#